data_AF-A0A966YFH4-F1
#
_entry.id   AF-A0A966YFH4-F1
#
_cell.length_a   1.000
_cell.length_b   1.000
_cell.length_c   1.000
_cell.angle_alpha   90.00
_cell.angle_beta   90.00
_cell.angle_gamma   90.00
#
_symmetry.space_group_name_H-M   'P 1'
#
loop_
_entity.id
_entity.type
_entity.pdbx_description
1 polymer ?
#
loop_
_entity_poly.entity_id
_entity_poly.type
_entity_poly.pdbx_seq_one_letter_code
_entity_poly.pdbx_strand_id
1 'polypeptide(L)'
;DFVAGFVHQWLDMERLDFFQFDVNLHRDFDESTRAATRKEVYQSFAHLLRDPKNGRLGKLLKSDYVFVNGLLATYYGIEGVTGDEFRKIELPADSPRGGLLGMAAIHAMGSDGIASSPVERGAWVLRHLLNDPPPPAPPNVPQISRLKDQVLTTRERLFAHQEEAQCASCHRKIDPIGFGLENFNAAGKWRTENSDGAGKKKKTWTIDASGVLHNGPAFANYSELRDRIVEREEDFARGFTEHLIEYALGRPFSFSDKELADEIVQSAGRNKFVLREFVHAIVQSQPFQAK
;
A
#
# COMPACT_ATOMS: atom_id res chain seq x y z
N ASP A 1 -17.36 -7.50 -11.36
CA ASP A 1 -16.48 -7.88 -12.49
C ASP A 1 -15.14 -8.39 -11.93
N PHE A 2 -14.28 -9.00 -12.76
CA PHE A 2 -12.98 -9.58 -12.34
C PHE A 2 -12.06 -8.57 -11.64
N VAL A 3 -11.95 -7.34 -12.16
CA VAL A 3 -11.01 -6.34 -11.62
C VAL A 3 -11.41 -5.97 -10.20
N ALA A 4 -12.68 -5.62 -9.99
CA ALA A 4 -13.15 -5.25 -8.66
C ALA A 4 -13.00 -6.42 -7.68
N GLY A 5 -13.41 -7.65 -8.06
CA GLY A 5 -13.32 -8.82 -7.18
C GLY A 5 -11.89 -9.17 -6.79
N PHE A 6 -11.02 -9.34 -7.79
CA PHE A 6 -9.63 -9.75 -7.56
C PHE A 6 -8.83 -8.69 -6.82
N VAL A 7 -8.86 -7.44 -7.26
CA VAL A 7 -8.09 -6.37 -6.62
C VAL A 7 -8.59 -6.08 -5.21
N HIS A 8 -9.89 -6.23 -4.96
CA HIS A 8 -10.45 -6.07 -3.62
C HIS A 8 -9.91 -7.14 -2.65
N GLN A 9 -9.89 -8.41 -3.07
CA GLN A 9 -9.35 -9.50 -2.27
C GLN A 9 -7.82 -9.40 -2.14
N TRP A 10 -7.11 -9.15 -3.24
CA TRP A 10 -5.65 -9.10 -3.24
C TRP A 10 -5.12 -8.03 -2.29
N LEU A 11 -5.65 -6.81 -2.33
CA LEU A 11 -5.09 -5.69 -1.57
C LEU A 11 -5.76 -5.46 -0.20
N ASP A 12 -6.57 -6.42 0.27
CA ASP A 12 -7.35 -6.34 1.52
C ASP A 12 -8.26 -5.09 1.58
N MET A 13 -8.89 -4.74 0.45
CA MET A 13 -9.65 -3.48 0.31
C MET A 13 -10.87 -3.39 1.23
N GLU A 14 -11.31 -4.50 1.82
CA GLU A 14 -12.37 -4.53 2.84
C GLU A 14 -12.02 -3.68 4.08
N ARG A 15 -10.72 -3.57 4.39
CA ARG A 15 -10.25 -2.80 5.55
C ARG A 15 -10.59 -1.32 5.45
N LEU A 16 -10.78 -0.81 4.23
CA LEU A 16 -11.19 0.57 4.00
C LEU A 16 -12.58 0.87 4.60
N ASP A 17 -13.38 -0.16 4.86
CA ASP A 17 -14.74 -0.07 5.42
C ASP A 17 -14.81 -0.44 6.92
N PHE A 18 -13.69 -0.78 7.56
CA PHE A 18 -13.68 -1.29 8.95
C PHE A 18 -13.86 -0.23 10.03
N PHE A 19 -13.57 1.03 9.73
CA PHE A 19 -13.65 2.12 10.70
C PHE A 19 -14.13 3.41 10.04
N GLN A 20 -14.61 4.33 10.88
CA GLN A 20 -15.03 5.66 10.46
C GLN A 20 -13.93 6.67 10.78
N PHE A 21 -13.75 7.63 9.88
CA PHE A 21 -12.82 8.73 10.11
C PHE A 21 -13.42 9.75 11.07
N ASP A 22 -12.60 10.25 12.00
CA ASP A 22 -13.02 11.35 12.85
C ASP A 22 -13.24 12.60 11.98
N VAL A 23 -14.49 13.05 11.91
CA VAL A 23 -14.91 14.17 11.05
C VAL A 23 -14.28 15.51 11.43
N ASN A 24 -13.80 15.67 12.67
CA ASN A 24 -13.10 16.88 13.09
C ASN A 24 -11.64 16.86 12.63
N LEU A 25 -11.05 15.67 12.47
CA LEU A 25 -9.65 15.51 12.04
C LEU A 25 -9.52 15.35 10.53
N HIS A 26 -10.43 14.62 9.89
CA HIS A 26 -10.36 14.22 8.48
C HIS A 26 -11.68 14.47 7.76
N ARG A 27 -12.25 15.67 7.92
CA ARG A 27 -13.55 16.07 7.35
C ARG A 27 -13.73 15.75 5.86
N ASP A 28 -12.66 15.85 5.09
CA ASP A 28 -12.69 15.69 3.63
C ASP A 28 -12.68 14.21 3.19
N PHE A 29 -12.52 13.27 4.12
CA PHE A 29 -12.59 11.83 3.85
C PHE A 29 -13.96 11.27 4.26
N ASP A 30 -14.97 11.64 3.49
CA ASP A 30 -16.33 11.09 3.63
C ASP A 30 -16.51 9.80 2.79
N GLU A 31 -17.73 9.26 2.75
CA GLU A 31 -18.06 8.07 1.95
C GLU A 31 -17.83 8.27 0.45
N SER A 32 -17.98 9.49 -0.06
CA SER A 32 -17.75 9.80 -1.48
C SER A 32 -16.25 9.74 -1.79
N THR A 33 -15.42 10.32 -0.93
CA THR A 33 -13.95 10.20 -1.02
C THR A 33 -13.50 8.76 -0.83
N ARG A 34 -14.08 8.01 0.11
CA ARG A 34 -13.79 6.58 0.30
C ARG A 34 -14.08 5.78 -0.97
N ALA A 35 -15.25 5.99 -1.59
CA ALA A 35 -15.63 5.33 -2.83
C ALA A 35 -14.70 5.72 -3.99
N ALA A 36 -14.35 7.01 -4.11
CA ALA A 36 -13.48 7.51 -5.17
C ALA A 36 -12.04 6.96 -5.05
N THR A 37 -11.47 6.94 -3.85
CA THR A 37 -10.12 6.40 -3.61
C THR A 37 -10.06 4.90 -3.87
N ARG A 38 -11.11 4.13 -3.51
CA ARG A 38 -11.24 2.72 -3.91
C ARG A 38 -11.26 2.57 -5.44
N LYS A 39 -12.01 3.43 -6.13
CA LYS A 39 -12.15 3.38 -7.58
C LYS A 39 -10.84 3.70 -8.30
N GLU A 40 -10.00 4.59 -7.77
CA GLU A 40 -8.64 4.85 -8.29
C GLU A 40 -7.82 3.56 -8.40
N VAL A 41 -7.82 2.74 -7.36
CA VAL A 41 -7.08 1.46 -7.33
C VAL A 41 -7.56 0.56 -8.47
N TYR A 42 -8.89 0.40 -8.60
CA TYR A 42 -9.48 -0.45 -9.64
C TYR A 42 -9.25 0.08 -11.05
N GLN A 43 -9.33 1.39 -11.26
CA GLN A 43 -9.08 1.98 -12.58
C GLN A 43 -7.61 1.86 -12.98
N SER A 44 -6.69 2.02 -12.03
CA SER A 44 -5.25 1.85 -12.25
C SER A 44 -4.95 0.42 -12.68
N PHE A 45 -5.50 -0.58 -11.99
CA PHE A 45 -5.35 -1.99 -12.38
C PHE A 45 -6.01 -2.29 -13.74
N ALA A 46 -7.26 -1.84 -13.93
CA ALA A 46 -8.01 -2.06 -15.17
C ALA A 46 -7.28 -1.48 -16.39
N HIS A 47 -6.63 -0.32 -16.23
CA HIS A 47 -5.83 0.29 -17.28
C HIS A 47 -4.68 -0.60 -17.71
N LEU A 48 -3.89 -1.09 -16.76
CA LEU A 48 -2.76 -1.98 -17.04
C LEU A 48 -3.22 -3.31 -17.65
N LEU A 49 -4.33 -3.88 -17.17
CA LEU A 49 -4.89 -5.11 -17.73
C LEU A 49 -5.35 -4.94 -19.19
N ARG A 50 -5.90 -3.76 -19.54
CA ARG A 50 -6.42 -3.46 -20.88
C ARG A 50 -5.35 -3.03 -21.88
N ASP A 51 -4.15 -2.64 -21.43
CA ASP A 51 -3.04 -2.29 -22.31
C ASP A 51 -2.15 -3.54 -22.58
N PRO A 52 -2.29 -4.19 -23.75
CA PRO A 52 -1.60 -5.44 -24.05
C PRO A 52 -0.08 -5.28 -24.28
N LYS A 53 0.44 -4.05 -24.39
CA LYS A 53 1.85 -3.81 -24.74
C LYS A 53 2.60 -3.06 -23.65
N ASN A 54 1.96 -2.08 -23.02
CA ASN A 54 2.61 -1.20 -22.04
C ASN A 54 2.02 -1.32 -20.63
N GLY A 55 1.01 -2.17 -20.43
CA GLY A 55 0.38 -2.45 -19.15
C GLY A 55 1.25 -3.26 -18.19
N ARG A 56 2.45 -2.77 -17.88
CA ARG A 56 3.41 -3.44 -17.00
C ARG A 56 2.94 -3.41 -15.54
N LEU A 57 3.03 -4.56 -14.86
CA LEU A 57 2.65 -4.72 -13.46
C LEU A 57 3.39 -3.72 -12.55
N GLY A 58 4.69 -3.48 -12.77
CA GLY A 58 5.50 -2.53 -12.00
C GLY A 58 5.01 -1.08 -12.00
N LYS A 59 4.11 -0.68 -12.92
CA LYS A 59 3.46 0.65 -12.87
C LYS A 59 2.54 0.82 -11.65
N LEU A 60 2.15 -0.27 -10.99
CA LEU A 60 1.50 -0.25 -9.69
C LEU A 60 2.48 0.09 -8.55
N LEU A 61 3.79 -0.14 -8.69
CA LEU A 61 4.79 0.27 -7.70
C LEU A 61 5.16 1.76 -7.86
N LYS A 62 5.31 2.21 -9.10
CA LYS A 62 5.60 3.62 -9.44
C LYS A 62 5.07 3.97 -10.81
N SER A 63 4.27 5.04 -10.89
CA SER A 63 3.79 5.63 -12.14
C SER A 63 3.93 7.14 -12.11
N ASP A 64 4.01 7.70 -13.31
CA ASP A 64 4.03 9.12 -13.66
C ASP A 64 2.62 9.69 -13.85
N TYR A 65 1.59 8.94 -13.48
CA TYR A 65 0.20 9.30 -13.65
C TYR A 65 -0.69 8.72 -12.53
N VAL A 66 -1.91 9.22 -12.45
CA VAL A 66 -3.00 8.71 -11.59
C VAL A 66 -4.30 8.58 -12.38
N PHE A 67 -5.25 7.81 -11.83
CA PHE A 67 -6.63 7.76 -12.31
C PHE A 67 -7.55 8.47 -11.32
N VAL A 68 -8.02 9.65 -11.69
CA VAL A 68 -8.83 10.50 -10.80
C VAL A 68 -10.06 11.06 -11.53
N ASN A 69 -11.12 11.30 -10.79
CA ASN A 69 -12.23 12.18 -11.19
C ASN A 69 -12.08 13.55 -10.51
N GLY A 70 -13.05 14.46 -10.69
CA GLY A 70 -12.98 15.82 -10.14
C GLY A 70 -12.88 15.84 -8.60
N LEU A 71 -13.61 14.94 -7.92
CA LEU A 71 -13.57 14.83 -6.45
C LEU A 71 -12.16 14.43 -5.98
N LEU A 72 -11.61 13.35 -6.52
CA LEU A 72 -10.32 12.83 -6.08
C LEU A 72 -9.16 13.74 -6.51
N ALA A 73 -9.26 14.39 -7.68
CA ALA A 73 -8.32 15.40 -8.11
C ALA A 73 -8.27 16.57 -7.11
N THR A 74 -9.42 17.10 -6.70
CA THR A 74 -9.52 18.12 -5.65
C THR A 74 -8.89 17.63 -4.34
N TYR A 75 -9.20 16.39 -3.94
CA TYR A 75 -8.64 15.78 -2.74
C TYR A 75 -7.10 15.67 -2.77
N TYR A 76 -6.52 15.47 -3.95
CA TYR A 76 -5.07 15.43 -4.18
C TYR A 76 -4.43 16.79 -4.51
N GLY A 77 -5.21 17.85 -4.69
CA GLY A 77 -4.71 19.16 -5.12
C GLY A 77 -4.28 19.19 -6.60
N ILE A 78 -4.88 18.35 -7.44
CA ILE A 78 -4.64 18.31 -8.88
C ILE A 78 -5.67 19.22 -9.56
N GLU A 79 -5.20 20.28 -10.21
CA GLU A 79 -6.06 21.26 -10.90
C GLU A 79 -6.52 20.77 -12.28
N GLY A 80 -7.57 21.39 -12.82
CA GLY A 80 -8.01 21.19 -14.21
C GLY A 80 -8.84 19.92 -14.47
N VAL A 81 -9.21 19.16 -13.44
CA VAL A 81 -10.04 17.94 -13.56
C VAL A 81 -11.42 18.18 -12.95
N THR A 82 -12.47 17.92 -13.73
CA THR A 82 -13.87 18.11 -13.31
C THR A 82 -14.75 16.94 -13.74
N GLY A 83 -15.90 16.78 -13.07
CA GLY A 83 -16.88 15.72 -13.36
C GLY A 83 -16.56 14.38 -12.71
N ASP A 84 -17.50 13.43 -12.84
CA ASP A 84 -17.46 12.15 -12.11
C ASP A 84 -16.61 11.07 -12.77
N GLU A 85 -16.28 11.26 -14.06
CA GLU A 85 -15.52 10.30 -14.86
C GLU A 85 -14.04 10.26 -14.47
N PHE A 86 -13.56 9.05 -14.19
CA PHE A 86 -12.15 8.79 -13.93
C PHE A 86 -11.34 8.85 -15.22
N ARG A 87 -10.24 9.61 -15.18
CA ARG A 87 -9.34 9.77 -16.32
C ARG A 87 -7.88 9.68 -15.88
N LYS A 88 -7.03 9.25 -16.81
CA LYS A 88 -5.58 9.24 -16.62
C LYS A 88 -5.08 10.68 -16.62
N ILE A 89 -4.38 11.09 -15.57
CA ILE A 89 -3.76 12.42 -15.43
C ILE A 89 -2.28 12.23 -15.17
N GLU A 90 -1.44 12.86 -15.99
CA GLU A 90 0.01 12.88 -15.80
C GLU A 90 0.36 13.74 -14.57
N LEU A 91 1.39 13.32 -13.85
CA LEU A 91 1.84 13.95 -12.61
C LEU A 91 3.13 14.75 -12.84
N PRO A 92 3.33 15.84 -12.09
CA PRO A 92 4.65 16.45 -11.93
C PRO A 92 5.68 15.45 -11.41
N ALA A 93 6.95 15.64 -11.76
CA ALA A 93 8.05 14.73 -11.41
C ALA A 93 8.28 14.58 -9.90
N ASP A 94 7.96 15.62 -9.12
CA ASP A 94 8.07 15.68 -7.67
C ASP A 94 6.80 15.23 -6.93
N SER A 95 5.76 14.81 -7.66
CA SER A 95 4.53 14.36 -7.04
C SER A 95 4.75 13.12 -6.15
N PRO A 96 4.22 13.12 -4.92
CA PRO A 96 4.24 11.93 -4.06
C PRO A 96 3.22 10.87 -4.51
N ARG A 97 2.35 11.21 -5.48
CA ARG A 97 1.35 10.31 -6.05
C ARG A 97 1.95 9.41 -7.13
N GLY A 98 1.15 8.48 -7.64
CA GLY A 98 1.55 7.52 -8.66
C GLY A 98 2.06 6.21 -8.05
N GLY A 99 1.45 5.10 -8.47
CA GLY A 99 1.58 3.79 -7.83
C GLY A 99 0.77 3.66 -6.54
N LEU A 100 0.65 2.43 -6.04
CA LEU A 100 -0.16 2.07 -4.87
C LEU A 100 0.23 2.86 -3.61
N LEU A 101 1.53 3.07 -3.38
CA LEU A 101 2.02 3.85 -2.24
C LEU A 101 1.66 5.34 -2.30
N GLY A 102 1.25 5.84 -3.46
CA GLY A 102 0.76 7.21 -3.61
C GLY A 102 -0.75 7.37 -3.38
N MET A 103 -1.51 6.27 -3.28
CA MET A 103 -2.98 6.29 -3.26
C MET A 103 -3.52 6.44 -1.84
N ALA A 104 -4.53 7.29 -1.66
CA ALA A 104 -5.12 7.53 -0.35
C ALA A 104 -5.83 6.30 0.23
N ALA A 105 -6.40 5.42 -0.59
CA ALA A 105 -7.03 4.19 -0.11
C ALA A 105 -6.03 3.30 0.66
N ILE A 106 -4.80 3.16 0.17
CA ILE A 106 -3.76 2.35 0.81
C ILE A 106 -3.39 2.93 2.18
N HIS A 107 -3.21 4.25 2.25
CA HIS A 107 -2.88 4.94 3.50
C HIS A 107 -4.03 4.95 4.51
N ALA A 108 -5.26 5.06 4.01
CA ALA A 108 -6.47 4.96 4.81
C ALA A 108 -6.55 3.60 5.48
N MET A 109 -6.39 2.49 4.75
CA MET A 109 -6.39 1.14 5.32
C MET A 109 -5.31 0.94 6.40
N GLY A 110 -4.16 1.60 6.27
CA GLY A 110 -3.09 1.63 7.27
C GLY A 110 -3.29 2.67 8.37
N SER A 111 -4.52 2.95 8.79
CA SER A 111 -4.88 3.89 9.87
C SER A 111 -5.98 3.32 10.76
N ASP A 112 -6.39 4.07 11.79
CA ASP A 112 -7.54 3.77 12.65
C ASP A 112 -8.68 4.81 12.50
N GLY A 113 -8.62 5.66 11.47
CA GLY A 113 -9.55 6.77 11.25
C GLY A 113 -9.23 8.04 12.03
N ILE A 114 -8.27 7.99 12.96
CA ILE A 114 -7.77 9.12 13.76
C ILE A 114 -6.32 9.43 13.37
N ALA A 115 -5.44 8.43 13.45
CA ALA A 115 -4.00 8.52 13.24
C ALA A 115 -3.50 7.48 12.22
N SER A 116 -2.37 7.79 11.55
CA SER A 116 -1.66 6.82 10.73
C SER A 116 -1.01 5.74 11.60
N SER A 117 -0.91 4.52 11.08
CA SER A 117 -0.17 3.43 11.72
C SER A 117 1.01 2.99 10.85
N PRO A 118 2.26 3.37 11.18
CA PRO A 118 3.44 2.90 10.46
C PRO A 118 3.56 1.38 10.44
N VAL A 119 3.17 0.72 11.53
CA VAL A 119 3.24 -0.74 11.66
C VAL A 119 2.32 -1.40 10.63
N GLU A 120 1.06 -0.96 10.55
CA GLU A 120 0.08 -1.53 9.61
C GLU A 120 0.49 -1.24 8.16
N ARG A 121 0.99 -0.03 7.89
CA ARG A 121 1.46 0.35 6.54
C ARG A 121 2.68 -0.45 6.12
N GLY A 122 3.68 -0.58 6.99
CA GLY A 122 4.88 -1.38 6.74
C GLY A 122 4.55 -2.85 6.52
N ALA A 123 3.64 -3.40 7.34
CA ALA A 123 3.16 -4.78 7.20
C ALA A 123 2.41 -4.99 5.89
N TRP A 124 1.57 -4.03 5.48
CA TRP A 124 0.86 -4.07 4.20
C TRP A 124 1.83 -4.08 3.01
N VAL A 125 2.87 -3.23 3.03
CA VAL A 125 3.90 -3.20 1.98
C VAL A 125 4.67 -4.51 1.92
N LEU A 126 5.08 -5.05 3.06
CA LEU A 126 5.79 -6.32 3.12
C LEU A 126 4.96 -7.46 2.53
N ARG A 127 3.67 -7.53 2.88
CA ARG A 127 2.74 -8.54 2.39
C ARG A 127 2.49 -8.41 0.90
N HIS A 128 2.09 -7.22 0.44
CA HIS A 128 1.49 -7.05 -0.89
C HIS A 128 2.47 -6.58 -1.96
N LEU A 129 3.57 -5.91 -1.58
CA LEU A 129 4.54 -5.36 -2.53
C LEU A 129 5.86 -6.13 -2.54
N LEU A 130 6.28 -6.70 -1.41
CA LEU A 130 7.58 -7.36 -1.27
C LEU A 130 7.48 -8.89 -1.14
N ASN A 131 6.26 -9.45 -1.19
CA ASN A 131 5.97 -10.88 -1.01
C ASN A 131 6.68 -11.52 0.19
N ASP A 132 6.70 -10.78 1.30
CA ASP A 132 7.46 -11.13 2.48
C ASP A 132 6.67 -10.81 3.75
N PRO A 133 5.46 -11.37 3.90
CA PRO A 133 4.51 -10.99 4.92
C PRO A 133 5.09 -11.19 6.33
N PRO A 134 4.91 -10.23 7.25
CA PRO A 134 5.29 -10.44 8.63
C PRO A 134 4.39 -11.51 9.27
N PRO A 135 4.86 -12.21 10.32
CA PRO A 135 4.01 -13.13 11.06
C PRO A 135 2.83 -12.38 11.69
N PRO A 136 1.70 -13.07 11.96
CA PRO A 136 0.59 -12.48 12.68
C PRO A 136 1.04 -11.86 14.01
N ALA A 137 0.43 -10.74 14.39
CA ALA A 137 0.70 -10.12 15.67
C ALA A 137 0.40 -11.11 16.82
N PRO A 138 1.26 -11.20 17.85
CA PRO A 138 0.99 -12.05 19.01
C PRO A 138 -0.34 -11.70 19.68
N PRO A 139 -1.11 -12.66 20.21
CA PRO A 139 -2.41 -12.39 20.83
C PRO A 139 -2.34 -11.50 22.07
N ASN A 140 -1.19 -11.43 22.75
CA ASN A 140 -0.99 -10.67 23.98
C ASN A 140 0.08 -9.58 23.80
N VAL A 141 -0.12 -8.64 22.87
CA VAL A 141 0.76 -7.47 22.76
C VAL A 141 0.58 -6.59 24.00
N PRO A 142 1.62 -6.35 24.81
CA PRO A 142 1.51 -5.47 25.96
C PRO A 142 1.16 -4.06 25.49
N GLN A 143 0.10 -3.46 26.04
CA GLN A 143 -0.09 -2.02 25.86
C GLN A 143 1.09 -1.28 26.50
N ILE A 144 1.64 -0.29 25.80
CA ILE A 144 2.69 0.57 26.35
C ILE A 144 2.06 1.60 27.31
N SER A 145 1.41 1.11 28.36
CA SER A 145 0.66 1.92 29.33
C SER A 145 1.54 2.99 30.00
N ARG A 146 2.85 2.73 30.13
CA ARG A 146 3.84 3.69 30.67
C ARG A 146 3.98 4.99 29.88
N LEU A 147 3.56 5.01 28.60
CA LEU A 147 3.71 6.16 27.70
C LEU A 147 2.38 6.86 27.38
N LYS A 148 1.26 6.44 27.98
CA LYS A 148 -0.08 6.88 27.61
C LYS A 148 -0.27 8.40 27.68
N ASP A 149 0.37 9.06 28.65
CA ASP A 149 0.28 10.51 28.85
C ASP A 149 1.47 11.30 28.28
N GLN A 150 2.38 10.62 27.56
CA GLN A 150 3.57 11.25 27.00
C GLN A 150 3.33 11.70 25.56
N VAL A 151 3.69 12.96 25.30
CA VAL A 151 3.67 13.54 23.96
C VAL A 151 4.96 13.13 23.25
N LEU A 152 4.85 12.05 22.48
CA LEU A 152 5.96 11.41 21.76
C LEU A 152 5.69 11.43 20.26
N THR A 153 6.77 11.44 19.49
CA THR A 153 6.70 11.17 18.06
C THR A 153 6.30 9.71 17.81
N THR A 154 5.74 9.42 16.63
CA THR A 154 5.42 8.05 16.23
C THR A 154 6.65 7.14 16.30
N ARG A 155 7.81 7.67 15.91
CA ARG A 155 9.10 6.96 15.94
C ARG A 155 9.56 6.66 17.36
N GLU A 156 9.47 7.64 18.27
CA GLU A 156 9.78 7.44 19.71
C GLU A 156 8.88 6.36 20.33
N ARG A 157 7.57 6.35 20.02
CA ARG A 157 6.64 5.33 20.52
C ARG A 157 7.00 3.93 20.03
N LEU A 158 7.31 3.77 18.75
CA LEU A 158 7.67 2.45 18.21
C LEU A 158 9.04 1.97 18.69
N PHE A 159 10.02 2.86 18.85
CA PHE A 159 11.28 2.47 19.48
C PHE A 159 11.09 1.99 20.92
N ALA A 160 10.21 2.64 21.69
CA ALA A 160 9.86 2.15 23.01
C ALA A 160 9.13 0.80 22.99
N HIS A 161 8.35 0.50 21.94
CA HIS A 161 7.73 -0.81 21.73
C HIS A 161 8.76 -1.90 21.39
N GLN A 162 9.82 -1.53 20.68
CA GLN A 162 10.90 -2.42 20.27
C GLN A 162 11.91 -2.73 21.38
N GLU A 163 11.79 -2.14 22.58
CA GLU A 163 12.66 -2.47 23.73
C GLU A 163 12.54 -3.96 24.10
N GLU A 164 11.37 -4.56 23.88
CA GLU A 164 11.15 -6.00 24.05
C GLU A 164 11.71 -6.78 22.85
N ALA A 165 12.64 -7.71 23.11
CA ALA A 165 13.33 -8.47 22.07
C ALA A 165 12.38 -9.23 21.12
N GLN A 166 11.26 -9.72 21.65
CA GLN A 166 10.22 -10.39 20.86
C GLN A 166 9.58 -9.47 19.83
N CYS A 167 9.34 -8.19 20.17
CA CYS A 167 8.76 -7.20 19.27
C CYS A 167 9.81 -6.71 18.26
N ALA A 168 11.05 -6.48 18.70
CA ALA A 168 12.13 -6.01 17.84
C ALA A 168 12.39 -6.92 16.63
N SER A 169 12.21 -8.25 16.79
CA SER A 169 12.47 -9.24 15.73
C SER A 169 11.73 -8.93 14.43
N CYS A 170 10.43 -8.61 14.52
CA CYS A 170 9.58 -8.31 13.36
C CYS A 170 9.60 -6.82 13.03
N HIS A 171 9.59 -5.96 14.05
CA HIS A 171 9.52 -4.51 13.86
C HIS A 171 10.76 -3.92 13.17
N ARG A 172 11.95 -4.53 13.29
CA ARG A 172 13.14 -4.16 12.50
C ARG A 172 12.91 -4.18 10.99
N LYS A 173 11.97 -5.00 10.53
CA LYS A 173 11.60 -5.13 9.11
C LYS A 173 10.43 -4.24 8.73
N ILE A 174 9.46 -4.11 9.63
CA ILE A 174 8.20 -3.39 9.41
C ILE A 174 8.40 -1.87 9.54
N ASP A 175 8.95 -1.43 10.66
CA ASP A 175 8.90 -0.02 11.07
C ASP A 175 9.65 0.93 10.13
N PRO A 176 10.84 0.59 9.58
CA PRO A 176 11.50 1.45 8.62
C PRO A 176 10.59 1.80 7.44
N ILE A 177 9.93 0.80 6.83
CA ILE A 177 9.00 1.00 5.71
C ILE A 177 7.84 1.90 6.15
N GLY A 178 7.25 1.61 7.31
CA GLY A 178 6.18 2.42 7.90
C GLY A 178 6.57 3.88 8.09
N PHE A 179 7.76 4.14 8.63
CA PHE A 179 8.27 5.50 8.81
C PHE A 179 8.45 6.25 7.50
N GLY A 180 8.91 5.57 6.44
CA GLY A 180 9.00 6.18 5.12
C GLY A 180 7.66 6.58 4.50
N LEU A 181 6.54 6.13 5.09
CA LEU A 181 5.17 6.48 4.67
C LEU A 181 4.50 7.50 5.60
N GLU A 182 5.18 8.00 6.63
CA GLU A 182 4.58 8.93 7.62
C GLU A 182 4.27 10.31 7.02
N ASN A 183 4.84 10.67 5.86
CA ASN A 183 4.42 11.87 5.13
C ASN A 183 2.98 11.79 4.61
N PHE A 184 2.31 10.65 4.68
CA PHE A 184 0.87 10.55 4.48
C PHE A 184 0.15 10.54 5.83
N ASN A 185 -0.86 11.39 6.02
CA ASN A 185 -1.72 11.35 7.20
C ASN A 185 -2.64 10.11 7.18
N ALA A 186 -3.47 9.94 8.21
CA ALA A 186 -4.42 8.82 8.30
C ALA A 186 -5.29 8.68 7.04
N ALA A 187 -5.78 9.80 6.49
CA ALA A 187 -6.63 9.84 5.30
C ALA A 187 -5.84 9.89 3.97
N GLY A 188 -4.53 9.65 3.98
CA GLY A 188 -3.71 9.60 2.76
C GLY A 188 -3.41 10.96 2.11
N LYS A 189 -3.57 12.08 2.82
CA LYS A 189 -3.07 13.40 2.40
C LYS A 189 -1.61 13.56 2.76
N TRP A 190 -0.86 14.24 1.89
CA TRP A 190 0.54 14.56 2.14
C TRP A 190 0.69 15.60 3.27
N ARG A 191 1.72 15.45 4.08
CA ARG A 191 2.08 16.35 5.19
C ARG A 191 3.59 16.30 5.44
N THR A 192 4.14 17.40 5.95
CA THR A 192 5.56 17.52 6.33
C THR A 192 5.76 17.57 7.85
N GLU A 193 4.69 17.81 8.60
CA GLU A 193 4.70 17.88 10.05
C GLU A 193 3.65 16.94 10.66
N ASN A 194 3.91 16.48 11.88
CA ASN A 194 2.90 15.86 12.73
C ASN A 194 2.72 16.67 14.00
N SER A 195 1.56 16.51 14.63
CA SER A 195 1.35 17.05 15.96
C SER A 195 0.60 16.07 16.84
N ASP A 196 0.89 16.13 18.13
CA ASP A 196 0.20 15.35 19.15
C ASP A 196 0.04 16.16 20.43
N GLY A 197 -0.90 15.75 21.28
CA GLY A 197 -1.35 16.49 22.45
C GLY A 197 -2.34 17.61 22.10
N ALA A 198 -2.92 18.22 23.14
CA ALA A 198 -3.93 19.25 23.02
C ALA A 198 -3.59 20.49 23.86
N GLY A 199 -4.09 21.65 23.43
CA GLY A 199 -3.90 22.93 24.13
C GLY A 199 -2.43 23.25 24.37
N LYS A 200 -2.07 23.60 25.61
CA LYS A 200 -0.69 23.94 26.01
C LYS A 200 0.31 22.77 25.93
N LYS A 201 -0.16 21.53 25.76
CA LYS A 201 0.69 20.34 25.62
C LYS A 201 0.88 19.90 24.17
N LYS A 202 0.30 20.62 23.19
CA LYS A 202 0.46 20.28 21.78
C LYS A 202 1.93 20.44 21.38
N LYS A 203 2.53 19.37 20.87
CA LYS A 203 3.86 19.37 20.27
C LYS A 203 3.70 19.12 18.78
N THR A 204 4.38 19.91 17.97
CA THR A 204 4.50 19.72 16.52
C THR A 204 5.96 19.40 16.19
N TRP A 205 6.18 18.50 15.25
CA TRP A 205 7.52 18.16 14.77
C TRP A 205 7.51 17.86 13.28
N THR A 206 8.64 18.10 12.63
CA THR A 206 8.88 17.70 11.24
C THR A 206 8.95 16.17 11.14
N ILE A 207 8.34 15.62 10.10
CA ILE A 207 8.35 14.18 9.84
C ILE A 207 9.72 13.77 9.30
N ASP A 208 10.32 12.79 9.97
CA ASP A 208 11.49 12.06 9.47
C ASP A 208 11.03 10.75 8.82
N ALA A 209 11.04 10.74 7.48
CA ALA A 209 10.69 9.60 6.64
C ALA A 209 11.92 8.80 6.15
N SER A 210 13.07 8.97 6.80
CA SER A 210 14.26 8.17 6.50
C SER A 210 14.27 6.82 7.22
N GLY A 211 15.04 5.87 6.70
CA GLY A 211 15.18 4.56 7.31
C GLY A 211 16.17 3.66 6.59
N VAL A 212 16.27 2.43 7.08
CA VAL A 212 17.11 1.37 6.50
C VAL A 212 16.25 0.12 6.35
N LEU A 213 16.14 -0.40 5.13
CA LEU A 213 15.45 -1.66 4.89
C LEU A 213 16.21 -2.79 5.60
N HIS A 214 15.49 -3.75 6.17
CA HIS A 214 16.13 -4.87 6.87
C HIS A 214 17.02 -5.67 5.90
N ASN A 215 18.31 -5.78 6.22
CA ASN A 215 19.35 -6.36 5.36
C ASN A 215 19.41 -5.72 3.95
N GLY A 216 19.04 -4.45 3.84
CA GLY A 216 18.94 -3.72 2.57
C GLY A 216 19.48 -2.30 2.65
N PRO A 217 19.28 -1.50 1.58
CA PRO A 217 19.80 -0.15 1.51
C PRO A 217 19.06 0.81 2.44
N ALA A 218 19.74 1.91 2.77
CA ALA A 218 19.12 3.08 3.38
C ALA A 218 18.30 3.88 2.34
N PHE A 219 17.37 4.68 2.86
CA PHE A 219 16.62 5.70 2.12
C PHE A 219 16.45 6.95 2.99
N ALA A 220 16.54 8.13 2.37
CA ALA A 220 16.44 9.40 3.07
C ALA A 220 15.01 9.95 3.18
N ASN A 221 14.09 9.47 2.34
CA ASN A 221 12.72 10.00 2.23
C ASN A 221 11.79 9.01 1.53
N TYR A 222 10.50 9.36 1.43
CA TYR A 222 9.47 8.58 0.75
C TYR A 222 9.81 8.22 -0.71
N SER A 223 10.35 9.16 -1.49
CA SER A 223 10.68 8.91 -2.90
C SER A 223 11.76 7.85 -3.04
N GLU A 224 12.79 7.91 -2.21
CA GLU A 224 13.83 6.89 -2.15
C GLU A 224 13.28 5.54 -1.64
N LEU A 225 12.42 5.53 -0.63
CA LEU A 225 11.75 4.28 -0.18
C LEU A 225 10.99 3.63 -1.34
N ARG A 226 10.16 4.40 -2.05
CA ARG A 226 9.40 3.92 -3.21
C ARG A 226 10.34 3.34 -4.25
N ASP A 227 11.46 3.99 -4.52
CA ASP A 227 12.43 3.54 -5.51
C ASP A 227 13.12 2.24 -5.07
N ARG A 228 13.40 2.05 -3.78
CA ARG A 228 13.87 0.76 -3.24
C ARG A 228 12.85 -0.36 -3.37
N ILE A 229 11.56 -0.07 -3.25
CA ILE A 229 10.50 -1.05 -3.44
C ILE A 229 10.37 -1.41 -4.93
N VAL A 230 10.53 -0.44 -5.84
CA VAL A 230 10.53 -0.68 -7.29
C VAL A 230 11.69 -1.59 -7.72
N GLU A 231 12.86 -1.49 -7.08
CA GLU A 231 14.00 -2.41 -7.30
C GLU A 231 13.66 -3.88 -7.02
N ARG A 232 12.56 -4.15 -6.30
CA ARG A 232 12.06 -5.49 -5.94
C ARG A 232 10.86 -5.93 -6.81
N GLU A 233 10.81 -5.49 -8.08
CA GLU A 233 9.72 -5.82 -9.03
C GLU A 233 9.49 -7.35 -9.17
N GLU A 234 10.54 -8.17 -9.07
CA GLU A 234 10.41 -9.63 -9.13
C GLU A 234 9.65 -10.21 -7.93
N ASP A 235 9.91 -9.73 -6.71
CA ASP A 235 9.16 -10.15 -5.53
C ASP A 235 7.70 -9.71 -5.63
N PHE A 236 7.45 -8.50 -6.14
CA PHE A 236 6.11 -8.02 -6.41
C PHE A 236 5.37 -8.90 -7.43
N ALA A 237 6.03 -9.25 -8.54
CA ALA A 237 5.48 -10.14 -9.55
C ALA A 237 5.18 -11.54 -8.97
N ARG A 238 6.04 -12.02 -8.07
CA ARG A 238 5.83 -13.29 -7.37
C ARG A 238 4.59 -13.22 -6.47
N GLY A 239 4.51 -12.26 -5.55
CA GLY A 239 3.37 -12.14 -4.64
C GLY A 239 2.05 -11.88 -5.36
N PHE A 240 2.08 -11.06 -6.41
CA PHE A 240 0.94 -10.88 -7.31
C PHE A 240 0.46 -12.21 -7.91
N THR A 241 1.39 -13.04 -8.36
CA THR A 241 1.08 -14.35 -8.95
C THR A 241 0.49 -15.30 -7.92
N GLU A 242 1.01 -15.33 -6.69
CA GLU A 242 0.46 -16.16 -5.62
C GLU A 242 -1.00 -15.79 -5.33
N HIS A 243 -1.30 -14.50 -5.15
CA HIS A 243 -2.68 -14.03 -4.96
C HIS A 243 -3.59 -14.25 -6.18
N LEU A 244 -3.04 -14.15 -7.40
CA LEU A 244 -3.80 -14.46 -8.62
C LEU A 244 -4.18 -15.94 -8.70
N ILE A 245 -3.26 -16.84 -8.32
CA ILE A 245 -3.53 -18.28 -8.21
C ILE A 245 -4.62 -18.53 -7.16
N GLU A 246 -4.56 -17.89 -5.99
CA GLU A 246 -5.59 -18.02 -4.94
C GLU A 246 -6.97 -17.65 -5.45
N TYR A 247 -7.07 -16.51 -6.11
CA TYR A 247 -8.33 -16.01 -6.66
C TYR A 247 -8.86 -16.92 -7.77
N ALA A 248 -8.00 -17.32 -8.71
CA ALA A 248 -8.38 -18.15 -9.85
C ALA A 248 -8.77 -19.58 -9.43
N LEU A 249 -8.02 -20.15 -8.48
CA LEU A 249 -8.24 -21.50 -7.98
C LEU A 249 -9.22 -21.56 -6.80
N GLY A 250 -9.64 -20.43 -6.23
CA GLY A 250 -10.65 -20.37 -5.17
C GLY A 250 -10.23 -21.10 -3.89
N ARG A 251 -8.92 -21.20 -3.64
CA ARG A 251 -8.33 -21.84 -2.46
C ARG A 251 -7.01 -21.15 -2.10
N PRO A 252 -6.54 -21.26 -0.85
CA PRO A 252 -5.24 -20.68 -0.47
C PRO A 252 -4.09 -21.20 -1.31
N PHE A 253 -3.08 -20.35 -1.50
CA PHE A 253 -1.83 -20.72 -2.13
C PHE A 253 -1.09 -21.69 -1.23
N SER A 254 -0.47 -22.70 -1.85
CA SER A 254 0.18 -23.78 -1.11
C SER A 254 1.48 -24.20 -1.78
N PHE A 255 2.23 -25.07 -1.11
CA PHE A 255 3.49 -25.57 -1.64
C PHE A 255 3.33 -26.25 -3.02
N SER A 256 2.21 -26.91 -3.28
CA SER A 256 1.95 -27.55 -4.59
C SER A 256 1.76 -26.56 -5.74
N ASP A 257 1.55 -25.28 -5.45
CA ASP A 257 1.35 -24.23 -6.46
C ASP A 257 2.67 -23.54 -6.86
N LYS A 258 3.80 -23.89 -6.23
CA LYS A 258 5.09 -23.25 -6.50
C LYS A 258 5.52 -23.35 -7.96
N GLU A 259 5.42 -24.54 -8.55
CA GLU A 259 5.80 -24.75 -9.95
C GLU A 259 4.92 -23.92 -10.89
N LEU A 260 3.61 -23.89 -10.65
CA LEU A 260 2.68 -23.04 -11.40
C LEU A 260 3.03 -21.55 -11.28
N ALA A 261 3.35 -21.07 -10.08
CA ALA A 261 3.75 -19.68 -9.87
C ALA A 261 5.05 -19.35 -10.62
N ASP A 262 6.05 -20.24 -10.56
CA ASP A 262 7.32 -20.08 -11.27
C ASP A 262 7.10 -20.01 -12.79
N GLU A 263 6.26 -20.88 -13.35
CA GLU A 263 5.90 -20.88 -14.76
C GLU A 263 5.21 -19.59 -15.20
N ILE A 264 4.23 -19.11 -14.42
CA ILE A 264 3.51 -17.85 -14.70
C ILE A 264 4.47 -16.66 -14.67
N VAL A 265 5.29 -16.54 -13.62
CA VAL A 265 6.27 -15.45 -13.47
C VAL A 265 7.29 -15.47 -14.61
N GLN A 266 7.84 -16.65 -14.95
CA GLN A 266 8.77 -16.79 -16.08
C GLN A 266 8.11 -16.40 -17.40
N SER A 267 6.86 -16.83 -17.62
CA SER A 267 6.11 -16.48 -18.83
C SER A 267 5.89 -14.98 -18.96
N ALA A 268 5.43 -14.33 -17.89
CA ALA A 268 5.24 -12.89 -17.85
C ALA A 268 6.57 -12.12 -17.95
N GLY A 269 7.65 -12.63 -17.37
CA GLY A 269 9.00 -12.05 -17.44
C GLY A 269 9.54 -11.96 -18.87
N ARG A 270 9.30 -12.99 -19.71
CA ARG A 270 9.62 -12.94 -21.16
C ARG A 270 8.91 -11.80 -21.89
N ASN A 271 7.78 -11.36 -21.36
CA ASN A 271 6.98 -10.24 -21.86
C ASN A 271 7.09 -8.99 -20.97
N LYS A 272 8.24 -8.78 -20.29
CA LYS A 272 8.53 -7.59 -19.47
C LYS A 272 7.49 -7.30 -18.39
N PHE A 273 6.91 -8.36 -17.81
CA PHE A 273 5.87 -8.30 -16.78
C PHE A 273 4.63 -7.50 -17.18
N VAL A 274 4.19 -7.62 -18.44
CA VAL A 274 2.86 -7.14 -18.85
C VAL A 274 1.79 -7.88 -18.05
N LEU A 275 0.91 -7.14 -17.36
CA LEU A 275 -0.06 -7.66 -16.40
C LEU A 275 -0.98 -8.71 -17.02
N ARG A 276 -1.45 -8.47 -18.25
CA ARG A 276 -2.33 -9.39 -18.98
C ARG A 276 -1.71 -10.79 -19.18
N GLU A 277 -0.39 -10.88 -19.29
CA GLU A 277 0.30 -12.16 -19.49
C GLU A 277 0.20 -13.08 -18.28
N PHE A 278 0.20 -12.52 -17.07
CA PHE A 278 -0.05 -13.29 -15.85
C PHE A 278 -1.46 -13.92 -15.87
N VAL A 279 -2.47 -13.13 -16.25
CA VAL A 279 -3.87 -13.57 -16.35
C VAL A 279 -4.04 -14.63 -17.43
N HIS A 280 -3.40 -14.46 -18.59
CA HIS A 280 -3.43 -15.46 -19.65
C HIS A 280 -2.76 -16.77 -19.20
N ALA A 281 -1.60 -16.70 -18.55
CA ALA A 281 -0.86 -17.86 -18.11
C ALA A 281 -1.66 -18.70 -17.09
N ILE A 282 -2.29 -18.06 -16.09
CA ILE A 282 -3.14 -18.81 -15.14
C ILE A 282 -4.37 -19.41 -15.81
N VAL A 283 -5.05 -18.67 -16.69
CA VAL A 283 -6.27 -19.16 -17.37
C VAL A 283 -5.94 -20.33 -18.31
N GLN A 284 -4.75 -20.36 -18.92
CA GLN A 284 -4.31 -21.45 -19.80
C GLN A 284 -3.70 -22.64 -19.05
N SER A 285 -3.45 -22.50 -17.75
CA SER A 285 -2.85 -23.56 -16.94
C SER A 285 -3.77 -24.76 -16.77
N GLN A 286 -3.20 -25.96 -16.64
CA GLN A 286 -3.96 -27.18 -16.39
C GLN A 286 -4.80 -27.09 -15.09
N PRO A 287 -4.30 -26.59 -13.95
CA PRO A 287 -5.10 -26.47 -12.73
C PRO A 287 -6.34 -25.60 -12.88
N PHE A 288 -6.30 -24.57 -13.73
CA PHE A 288 -7.47 -23.73 -14.01
C PHE A 288 -8.46 -24.42 -14.95
N GLN A 289 -7.97 -25.04 -16.03
CA GLN A 289 -8.81 -25.70 -17.03
C GLN A 289 -9.49 -26.99 -16.55
N ALA A 290 -8.94 -27.62 -15.50
CA ALA A 290 -9.49 -28.85 -14.91
C ALA A 290 -10.60 -28.62 -13.86
N LYS A 291 -10.98 -27.35 -13.61
CA LYS A 291 -12.12 -27.00 -12.77
C LYS A 291 -13.44 -27.09 -13.53
#